data_AF-A0A8J3B9N2-F1
#
_entry.id   AF-A0A8J3B9N2-F1
#
_cell.length_a   1.000
_cell.length_b   1.000
_cell.length_c   1.000
_cell.angle_alpha   90.00
_cell.angle_beta   90.00
_cell.angle_gamma   90.00
#
_symmetry.space_group_name_H-M   'P 1'
#
loop_
_entity.id
_entity.type
_entity.pdbx_description
1 polymer ?
#
loop_
_entity_poly.entity_id
_entity_poly.type
_entity_poly.pdbx_seq_one_letter_code
_entity_poly.pdbx_strand_id
1 'polypeptide(L)'
;MFRNRRLFYGITSVLLLLTFYETAAFLARHIQETYLFHPMTFRQDHITNKKWSAYKQPVRVEYGVVRGRSWKIRFVIGEAEARTIIKELKRGTWTPNERLPVNGNGEQMGWVRIVTYVPGKELEWKVRKVLLEFHGDVAEGVYAVNGGVVRVPEELKELLRERFKQAEVQPTVVLPFETSGETTLPLRSLPTTKQTGV
;
A
#
# COMPACT_ATOMS: atom_id res chain seq x y z
N MET A 1 -29.65 2.48 -58.36
CA MET A 1 -29.89 2.50 -56.89
C MET A 1 -28.74 1.98 -56.01
N PHE A 2 -27.73 1.25 -56.51
CA PHE A 2 -26.71 0.60 -55.66
C PHE A 2 -25.52 1.48 -55.21
N ARG A 3 -25.27 2.63 -55.87
CA ARG A 3 -24.10 3.48 -55.61
C ARG A 3 -24.17 4.24 -54.27
N ASN A 4 -25.37 4.64 -53.85
CA ASN A 4 -25.58 5.35 -52.58
C ASN A 4 -25.45 4.45 -51.35
N ARG A 5 -25.73 3.14 -51.49
CA ARG A 5 -25.61 2.18 -50.37
C ARG A 5 -24.16 1.96 -49.96
N ARG A 6 -23.22 1.85 -50.90
CA ARG A 6 -21.78 1.69 -50.60
C ARG A 6 -21.19 2.91 -49.89
N LEU A 7 -21.58 4.11 -50.30
CA LEU A 7 -21.16 5.36 -49.65
C LEU A 7 -21.71 5.46 -48.23
N PHE A 8 -22.99 5.11 -48.04
CA PHE A 8 -23.63 5.06 -46.74
C PHE A 8 -22.95 4.07 -45.79
N TYR A 9 -22.68 2.84 -46.25
CA TYR A 9 -21.95 1.85 -45.46
C TYR A 9 -20.55 2.33 -45.10
N GLY A 10 -19.81 2.91 -46.06
CA GLY A 10 -18.48 3.48 -45.80
C GLY A 10 -18.48 4.58 -44.74
N ILE A 11 -19.42 5.53 -44.83
CA ILE A 11 -19.57 6.61 -43.84
C ILE A 11 -19.95 6.05 -42.46
N THR A 12 -20.90 5.11 -42.40
CA THR A 12 -21.30 4.49 -41.13
C THR A 12 -20.16 3.68 -40.50
N SER A 13 -19.36 2.95 -41.28
CA SER A 13 -18.21 2.21 -40.77
C SER A 13 -17.12 3.15 -40.23
N VAL A 14 -16.87 4.28 -40.88
CA VAL A 14 -15.91 5.30 -40.41
C VAL A 14 -16.39 5.94 -39.11
N LEU A 15 -17.68 6.31 -39.02
CA LEU A 15 -18.28 6.83 -37.79
C LEU A 15 -18.21 5.82 -36.63
N LEU A 16 -18.45 4.54 -36.91
CA LEU A 16 -18.37 3.48 -35.92
C LEU A 16 -16.92 3.26 -35.43
N LEU A 17 -15.93 3.33 -36.32
CA LEU A 17 -14.52 3.27 -35.94
C LEU A 17 -14.08 4.49 -35.10
N LEU A 18 -14.53 5.69 -35.45
CA LEU A 18 -14.22 6.91 -34.70
C LEU A 18 -14.81 6.86 -33.29
N THR A 19 -16.10 6.52 -33.17
CA THR A 19 -16.76 6.37 -31.86
C THR A 19 -16.13 5.26 -31.02
N PHE A 20 -15.72 4.15 -31.63
CA PHE A 20 -14.97 3.11 -30.94
C PHE A 20 -13.61 3.62 -30.43
N TYR A 21 -12.88 4.39 -31.24
CA TYR A 21 -11.60 4.97 -30.86
C TYR A 21 -11.75 5.97 -29.71
N GLU A 22 -12.72 6.88 -29.78
CA GLU A 22 -12.98 7.87 -28.73
C GLU A 22 -13.39 7.22 -27.42
N THR A 23 -14.29 6.23 -27.46
CA THR A 23 -14.73 5.50 -26.27
C THR A 23 -13.58 4.70 -25.64
N ALA A 24 -12.73 4.06 -26.46
CA ALA A 24 -11.55 3.35 -25.98
C ALA A 24 -10.53 4.32 -25.33
N ALA A 25 -10.28 5.48 -25.95
CA ALA A 25 -9.38 6.49 -25.40
C ALA A 25 -9.90 7.06 -24.08
N PHE A 26 -11.20 7.35 -24.01
CA PHE A 26 -11.85 7.80 -22.78
C PHE A 26 -11.74 6.75 -21.66
N LEU A 27 -12.03 5.48 -21.97
CA LEU A 27 -11.94 4.40 -20.99
C LEU A 27 -10.51 4.20 -20.49
N ALA A 28 -9.52 4.22 -21.40
CA ALA A 28 -8.10 4.09 -21.06
C ALA A 28 -7.64 5.22 -20.13
N ARG A 29 -8.05 6.46 -20.43
CA ARG A 29 -7.75 7.63 -19.59
C ARG A 29 -8.40 7.51 -18.21
N HIS A 30 -9.68 7.15 -18.15
CA HIS A 30 -10.38 6.96 -16.88
C HIS A 30 -9.72 5.89 -16.00
N ILE A 31 -9.26 4.79 -16.61
CA ILE A 31 -8.52 3.74 -15.91
C ILE A 31 -7.20 4.29 -15.33
N GLN A 32 -6.44 5.06 -16.11
CA GLN A 32 -5.16 5.62 -15.68
C GLN A 32 -5.31 6.63 -14.52
N GLU A 33 -6.38 7.43 -14.55
CA GLU A 33 -6.71 8.42 -13.51
C GLU A 33 -7.31 7.79 -12.24
N THR A 34 -7.74 6.52 -12.31
CA THR A 34 -8.42 5.85 -11.18
C THR A 34 -7.55 4.76 -10.54
N TYR A 35 -6.65 4.13 -11.29
CA TYR A 35 -5.92 2.94 -10.86
C TYR A 35 -4.41 3.05 -11.11
N LEU A 36 -3.62 2.53 -10.17
CA LEU A 36 -2.17 2.41 -10.33
C LEU A 36 -1.78 1.46 -11.47
N PHE A 37 -2.62 0.46 -11.79
CA PHE A 37 -2.31 -0.51 -12.83
C PHE A 37 -3.39 -0.56 -13.89
N HIS A 38 -2.94 -0.64 -15.15
CA HIS A 38 -3.83 -0.86 -16.27
C HIS A 38 -4.27 -2.34 -16.33
N PRO A 39 -5.56 -2.67 -16.51
CA PRO A 39 -6.07 -4.04 -16.41
C PRO A 39 -5.46 -4.97 -17.46
N MET A 40 -5.16 -4.46 -18.66
CA MET A 40 -4.61 -5.31 -19.74
C MET A 40 -3.15 -5.72 -19.52
N THR A 41 -2.37 -4.92 -18.79
CA THR A 41 -0.93 -5.18 -18.58
C THR A 41 -0.63 -5.70 -17.18
N PHE A 42 -1.61 -5.62 -16.26
CA PHE A 42 -1.44 -6.08 -14.89
C PHE A 42 -1.32 -7.60 -14.82
N ARG A 43 -0.29 -8.06 -14.12
CA ARG A 43 -0.13 -9.45 -13.72
C ARG A 43 0.03 -9.50 -12.21
N GLN A 44 -0.73 -10.39 -11.58
CA GLN A 44 -0.59 -10.66 -10.16
C GLN A 44 0.72 -11.40 -9.91
N ASP A 45 1.41 -11.03 -8.84
CA ASP A 45 2.65 -11.67 -8.39
C ASP A 45 2.79 -11.55 -6.87
N HIS A 46 3.95 -11.93 -6.33
CA HIS A 46 4.24 -11.92 -4.91
C HIS A 46 4.27 -10.51 -4.30
N ILE A 47 4.45 -9.44 -5.09
CA ILE A 47 4.37 -8.05 -4.61
C ILE A 47 2.94 -7.53 -4.80
N THR A 48 2.38 -7.68 -5.99
CA THR A 48 1.01 -7.23 -6.31
C THR A 48 0.02 -8.40 -6.26
N ASN A 49 -0.24 -8.90 -5.04
CA ASN A 49 -1.07 -10.09 -4.81
C ASN A 49 -2.60 -9.82 -4.84
N LYS A 50 -3.04 -8.55 -4.96
CA LYS A 50 -4.45 -8.18 -5.04
C LYS A 50 -4.89 -8.05 -6.50
N LYS A 51 -6.21 -8.02 -6.77
CA LYS A 51 -6.73 -7.73 -8.13
C LYS A 51 -6.33 -6.32 -8.55
N TRP A 52 -6.13 -6.06 -9.85
CA TRP A 52 -5.75 -4.73 -10.36
C TRP A 52 -6.65 -3.61 -9.82
N SER A 53 -7.96 -3.87 -9.72
CA SER A 53 -8.97 -2.93 -9.26
C SER A 53 -8.89 -2.61 -7.76
N ALA A 54 -8.05 -3.32 -7.00
CA ALA A 54 -7.76 -2.98 -5.62
C ALA A 54 -6.80 -1.77 -5.52
N TYR A 55 -5.94 -1.57 -6.52
CA TYR A 55 -4.90 -0.54 -6.51
C TYR A 55 -5.45 0.80 -7.01
N LYS A 56 -6.44 1.34 -6.29
CA LYS A 56 -7.10 2.62 -6.60
C LYS A 56 -6.26 3.81 -6.17
N GLN A 57 -6.47 4.93 -6.84
CA GLN A 57 -5.96 6.25 -6.50
C GLN A 57 -7.02 7.06 -5.72
N PRO A 58 -6.62 8.09 -4.96
CA PRO A 58 -5.23 8.52 -4.73
C PRO A 58 -4.53 7.67 -3.66
N VAL A 59 -3.20 7.59 -3.75
CA VAL A 59 -2.37 6.79 -2.85
C VAL A 59 -1.30 7.63 -2.17
N ARG A 60 -0.85 7.13 -1.02
CA ARG A 60 0.32 7.63 -0.33
C ARG A 60 1.19 6.47 0.14
N VAL A 61 2.45 6.79 0.36
CA VAL A 61 3.42 5.87 0.94
C VAL A 61 3.72 6.32 2.36
N GLU A 62 3.53 5.42 3.32
CA GLU A 62 3.86 5.61 4.73
C GLU A 62 5.16 4.88 5.03
N TYR A 63 6.05 5.55 5.77
CA TYR A 63 7.35 5.05 6.23
C TYR A 63 7.37 5.11 7.75
N GLY A 64 7.73 4.01 8.39
CA GLY A 64 7.91 3.96 9.84
C GLY A 64 9.27 3.39 10.24
N VAL A 65 9.90 4.02 11.23
CA VAL A 65 11.18 3.57 11.83
C VAL A 65 11.10 3.66 13.36
N VAL A 66 11.80 2.77 14.06
CA VAL A 66 11.87 2.79 15.54
C VAL A 66 13.04 3.68 15.99
N ARG A 67 12.74 4.68 16.85
CA ARG A 67 13.74 5.52 17.52
C ARG A 67 13.37 5.74 18.98
N GLY A 68 14.27 5.42 19.90
CA GLY A 68 14.10 5.71 21.33
C GLY A 68 12.79 5.18 21.90
N ARG A 69 12.41 3.94 21.55
CA ARG A 69 11.16 3.25 21.94
C ARG A 69 9.85 3.78 21.31
N SER A 70 9.93 4.68 20.33
CA SER A 70 8.75 5.21 19.62
C SER A 70 8.83 4.98 18.12
N TRP A 71 7.68 4.77 17.47
CA TRP A 71 7.60 4.80 16.02
C TRP A 71 7.63 6.24 15.53
N LYS A 72 8.54 6.52 14.60
CA LYS A 72 8.59 7.76 13.82
C LYS A 72 8.03 7.47 12.45
N ILE A 73 6.98 8.21 12.08
CA ILE A 73 6.22 7.94 10.87
C ILE A 73 6.18 9.18 10.01
N ARG A 74 6.45 9.00 8.73
CA ARG A 74 6.30 10.00 7.69
C ARG A 74 5.44 9.42 6.58
N PHE A 75 4.75 10.27 5.84
CA PHE A 75 4.13 9.87 4.60
C PHE A 75 4.53 10.79 3.45
N VAL A 76 4.50 10.25 2.24
CA VAL A 76 4.62 10.98 0.99
C VAL A 76 3.36 10.73 0.18
N ILE A 77 2.73 11.82 -0.25
CA ILE A 77 1.59 11.77 -1.16
C ILE A 77 2.13 11.67 -2.58
N GLY A 78 1.61 10.72 -3.36
CA GLY A 78 1.93 10.63 -4.76
C GLY A 78 2.06 9.20 -5.25
N GLU A 79 1.56 8.99 -6.46
CA GLU A 79 1.63 7.69 -7.13
C GLU A 79 3.02 7.36 -7.65
N ALA A 80 3.82 8.37 -8.00
CA ALA A 80 5.15 8.18 -8.55
C ALA A 80 6.01 7.34 -7.60
N GLU A 81 5.98 7.68 -6.31
CA GLU A 81 6.75 6.97 -5.29
C GLU A 81 6.22 5.54 -5.07
N ALA A 82 4.89 5.37 -5.02
CA ALA A 82 4.28 4.05 -4.93
C ALA A 82 4.63 3.16 -6.14
N ARG A 83 4.62 3.72 -7.36
CA ARG A 83 4.99 3.03 -8.59
C ARG A 83 6.46 2.62 -8.59
N THR A 84 7.36 3.53 -8.17
CA THR A 84 8.79 3.25 -8.05
C THR A 84 9.03 2.11 -7.06
N ILE A 85 8.45 2.16 -5.86
CA ILE A 85 8.63 1.11 -4.85
C ILE A 85 8.14 -0.24 -5.36
N ILE A 86 6.93 -0.30 -5.93
CA ILE A 86 6.39 -1.57 -6.44
C ILE A 86 7.27 -2.11 -7.58
N LYS A 87 7.69 -1.24 -8.51
CA LYS A 87 8.56 -1.63 -9.62
C LYS A 87 9.88 -2.20 -9.13
N GLU A 88 10.54 -1.51 -8.19
CA GLU A 88 11.85 -1.93 -7.69
C GLU A 88 11.76 -3.17 -6.78
N LEU A 89 10.70 -3.31 -6.00
CA LEU A 89 10.44 -4.56 -5.25
C LEU A 89 10.32 -5.76 -6.18
N LYS A 90 9.64 -5.62 -7.32
CA LYS A 90 9.51 -6.69 -8.32
C LYS A 90 10.83 -7.02 -9.03
N ARG A 91 11.81 -6.11 -9.03
CA ARG A 91 13.18 -6.36 -9.51
C ARG A 91 14.03 -7.08 -8.48
N GLY A 92 13.65 -7.06 -7.20
CA GLY A 92 14.37 -7.71 -6.12
C GLY A 92 14.35 -9.24 -6.21
N THR A 93 15.25 -9.88 -5.48
CA THR A 93 15.28 -11.35 -5.38
C THR A 93 14.31 -11.78 -4.29
N TRP A 94 13.24 -12.48 -4.67
CA TRP A 94 12.24 -13.01 -3.74
C TRP A 94 12.49 -14.47 -3.41
N THR A 95 12.51 -14.77 -2.11
CA THR A 95 12.60 -16.12 -1.58
C THR A 95 11.31 -16.45 -0.82
N PRO A 96 10.49 -17.39 -1.30
CA PRO A 96 9.26 -17.80 -0.61
C PRO A 96 9.58 -18.50 0.71
N ASN A 97 8.77 -18.27 1.74
CA ASN A 97 8.86 -18.90 3.07
C ASN A 97 10.18 -18.66 3.83
N GLU A 98 11.09 -17.84 3.30
CA GLU A 98 12.24 -17.36 4.05
C GLU A 98 11.74 -16.45 5.18
N ARG A 99 12.30 -16.62 6.38
CA ARG A 99 12.01 -15.73 7.50
C ARG A 99 13.00 -14.57 7.46
N LEU A 100 12.53 -13.37 7.80
CA LEU A 100 13.41 -12.23 7.97
C LEU A 100 14.52 -12.63 8.97
N PRO A 101 15.82 -12.45 8.63
CA PRO A 101 16.89 -12.70 9.59
C PRO A 101 16.62 -11.85 10.83
N VAL A 102 16.64 -12.48 12.00
CA VAL A 102 16.41 -11.78 13.27
C VAL A 102 17.62 -10.90 13.52
N ASN A 103 17.52 -9.61 13.18
CA ASN A 103 18.48 -8.63 13.60
C ASN A 103 18.19 -8.26 15.07
N GLY A 104 19.17 -8.50 15.95
CA GLY A 104 19.06 -8.15 17.38
C GLY A 104 18.97 -6.65 17.65
N ASN A 105 19.20 -5.80 16.64
CA ASN A 105 19.11 -4.36 16.73
C ASN A 105 17.79 -3.82 16.15
N GLY A 106 16.74 -3.77 16.98
CA GLY A 106 15.41 -3.29 16.57
C GLY A 106 15.37 -1.84 16.04
N GLU A 107 16.43 -1.05 16.24
CA GLU A 107 16.56 0.30 15.68
C GLU A 107 16.88 0.32 14.18
N GLN A 108 17.22 -0.82 13.58
CA GLN A 108 17.46 -0.98 12.15
C GLN A 108 16.22 -1.47 11.38
N MET A 109 15.12 -1.71 12.09
CA MET A 109 13.85 -2.12 11.51
C MET A 109 13.07 -0.92 10.97
N GLY A 110 12.63 -1.04 9.72
CA GLY A 110 11.70 -0.12 9.09
C GLY A 110 10.51 -0.85 8.47
N TRP A 111 9.39 -0.17 8.36
CA TRP A 111 8.26 -0.63 7.57
C TRP A 111 7.84 0.42 6.55
N VAL A 112 7.28 -0.07 5.46
CA VAL A 112 6.72 0.74 4.37
C VAL A 112 5.34 0.21 4.05
N ARG A 113 4.39 1.14 3.92
CA ARG A 113 3.01 0.81 3.58
C ARG A 113 2.50 1.71 2.48
N ILE A 114 1.92 1.12 1.43
CA ILE A 114 1.21 1.85 0.39
C ILE A 114 -0.28 1.73 0.69
N VAL A 115 -0.93 2.88 0.88
CA VAL A 115 -2.35 2.95 1.22
C VAL A 115 -3.11 3.90 0.31
N THR A 116 -4.39 3.63 0.11
CA THR A 116 -5.32 4.64 -0.41
C THR A 116 -5.60 5.70 0.65
N TYR A 117 -5.86 6.94 0.23
CA TYR A 117 -6.33 7.99 1.12
C TYR A 117 -7.47 8.79 0.47
N VAL A 118 -8.15 9.61 1.26
CA VAL A 118 -9.15 10.57 0.78
C VAL A 118 -8.57 11.98 0.92
N PRO A 119 -8.53 12.79 -0.16
CA PRO A 119 -8.04 14.17 -0.08
C PRO A 119 -8.79 14.99 0.98
N GLY A 120 -8.05 15.73 1.79
CA GLY A 120 -8.58 16.47 2.95
C GLY A 120 -8.85 15.61 4.19
N LYS A 121 -8.61 14.30 4.11
CA LYS A 121 -8.78 13.32 5.20
C LYS A 121 -7.59 12.37 5.28
N GLU A 122 -6.40 12.88 4.99
CA GLU A 122 -5.16 12.11 4.91
C GLU A 122 -4.91 11.34 6.22
N LEU A 123 -5.20 11.94 7.38
CA LEU A 123 -4.93 11.35 8.69
C LEU A 123 -6.07 10.44 9.22
N GLU A 124 -7.18 10.29 8.50
CA GLU A 124 -8.27 9.39 8.92
C GLU A 124 -7.93 7.92 8.62
N TRP A 125 -7.97 7.06 9.64
CA TRP A 125 -7.60 5.64 9.53
C TRP A 125 -8.72 4.76 8.95
N LYS A 126 -9.99 5.10 9.21
CA LYS A 126 -11.16 4.28 8.87
C LYS A 126 -11.42 4.12 7.37
N VAL A 127 -10.77 4.93 6.54
CA VAL A 127 -10.98 5.00 5.08
C VAL A 127 -9.80 4.45 4.27
N ARG A 128 -8.74 3.97 4.93
CA ARG A 128 -7.52 3.51 4.24
C ARG A 128 -7.61 2.04 3.88
N LYS A 129 -7.28 1.73 2.64
CA LYS A 129 -7.05 0.36 2.20
C LYS A 129 -5.55 0.15 2.01
N VAL A 130 -5.00 -0.82 2.73
CA VAL A 130 -3.61 -1.25 2.55
C VAL A 130 -3.49 -1.99 1.22
N LEU A 131 -2.67 -1.46 0.32
CA LEU A 131 -2.40 -2.03 -1.00
C LEU A 131 -1.18 -2.94 -0.96
N LEU A 132 -0.15 -2.52 -0.22
CA LEU A 132 1.10 -3.24 -0.01
C LEU A 132 1.68 -2.84 1.35
N GLU A 133 2.24 -3.80 2.07
CA GLU A 133 2.99 -3.57 3.30
C GLU A 133 4.19 -4.50 3.33
N PHE A 134 5.34 -3.96 3.71
CA PHE A 134 6.57 -4.73 3.90
C PHE A 134 7.40 -4.13 5.02
N HIS A 135 8.14 -4.96 5.73
CA HIS A 135 8.96 -4.55 6.86
C HIS A 135 10.27 -5.32 6.87
N GLY A 136 11.34 -4.72 7.36
CA GLY A 136 12.65 -5.32 7.21
C GLY A 136 13.79 -4.50 7.74
N ASP A 137 14.98 -5.00 7.45
CA ASP A 137 16.23 -4.37 7.78
C ASP A 137 16.61 -3.34 6.72
N VAL A 138 16.64 -2.07 7.13
CA VAL A 138 16.96 -0.93 6.26
C VAL A 138 18.43 -0.94 5.82
N ALA A 139 19.33 -1.40 6.69
CA ALA A 139 20.76 -1.39 6.43
C ALA A 139 21.13 -2.49 5.42
N GLU A 140 20.54 -3.68 5.58
CA GLU A 140 20.77 -4.85 4.73
C GLU A 140 19.96 -4.79 3.44
N GLY A 141 18.81 -4.11 3.42
CA GLY A 141 17.92 -4.06 2.26
C GLY A 141 17.12 -5.36 2.10
N VAL A 142 16.75 -5.97 3.22
CA VAL A 142 16.05 -7.26 3.28
C VAL A 142 14.70 -7.05 3.92
N TYR A 143 13.62 -7.37 3.21
CA TYR A 143 12.26 -7.07 3.65
C TYR A 143 11.33 -8.27 3.53
N ALA A 144 10.52 -8.50 4.55
CA ALA A 144 9.43 -9.45 4.54
C ALA A 144 8.22 -8.84 3.82
N VAL A 145 7.69 -9.56 2.85
CA VAL A 145 6.51 -9.18 2.06
C VAL A 145 5.74 -10.43 1.64
N ASN A 146 4.43 -10.42 1.88
CA ASN A 146 3.48 -11.46 1.43
C ASN A 146 3.96 -12.92 1.63
N GLY A 147 4.53 -13.24 2.80
CA GLY A 147 4.94 -14.61 3.15
C GLY A 147 6.31 -15.04 2.61
N GLY A 148 7.13 -14.11 2.12
CA GLY A 148 8.54 -14.37 1.82
C GLY A 148 9.42 -13.16 2.09
N VAL A 149 10.69 -13.27 1.72
CA VAL A 149 11.69 -12.21 1.88
C VAL A 149 12.11 -11.72 0.51
N VAL A 150 12.22 -10.41 0.35
CA VAL A 150 12.78 -9.74 -0.82
C VAL A 150 14.07 -9.04 -0.43
N ARG A 151 15.12 -9.33 -1.19
CA ARG A 151 16.36 -8.53 -1.19
C ARG A 151 16.20 -7.46 -2.26
N VAL A 152 16.15 -6.20 -1.85
CA VAL A 152 15.85 -5.09 -2.75
C VAL A 152 17.08 -4.62 -3.53
N PRO A 153 16.89 -4.09 -4.75
CA PRO A 153 17.97 -3.41 -5.48
C PRO A 153 18.52 -2.21 -4.72
N GLU A 154 19.76 -1.82 -5.02
CA GLU A 154 20.43 -0.69 -4.33
C GLU A 154 19.66 0.62 -4.53
N GLU A 155 19.03 0.82 -5.70
CA GLU A 155 18.24 2.02 -5.99
C GLU A 155 17.06 2.17 -5.00
N LEU A 156 16.37 1.07 -4.68
CA LEU A 156 15.31 1.09 -3.68
C LEU A 156 15.89 1.21 -2.27
N LYS A 157 17.03 0.58 -2.01
CA LYS A 157 17.72 0.67 -0.72
C LYS A 157 18.09 2.11 -0.37
N GLU A 158 18.63 2.85 -1.33
CA GLU A 158 18.97 4.27 -1.19
C GLU A 158 17.73 5.14 -0.95
N LEU A 159 16.68 4.96 -1.77
CA LEU A 159 15.40 5.64 -1.58
C LEU A 159 14.85 5.42 -0.17
N LEU A 160 14.79 4.17 0.27
CA LEU A 160 14.27 3.82 1.59
C LEU A 160 15.14 4.41 2.72
N ARG A 161 16.47 4.32 2.62
CA ARG A 161 17.39 4.94 3.58
C ARG A 161 17.16 6.44 3.71
N GLU A 162 16.99 7.14 2.59
CA GLU A 162 16.69 8.58 2.59
C GLU A 162 15.36 8.87 3.28
N ARG A 163 14.30 8.11 2.94
CA ARG A 163 12.97 8.28 3.51
C ARG A 163 12.91 7.96 5.00
N PHE A 164 13.63 6.94 5.46
CA PHE A 164 13.72 6.63 6.88
C PHE A 164 14.48 7.70 7.65
N LYS A 165 15.64 8.19 7.16
CA LYS A 165 16.34 9.34 7.75
C LYS A 165 15.43 10.57 7.87
N GLN A 166 14.66 10.82 6.82
CA GLN A 166 13.68 11.89 6.78
C GLN A 166 12.53 11.72 7.80
N ALA A 167 12.13 10.49 8.10
CA ALA A 167 11.12 10.19 9.11
C ALA A 167 11.65 10.44 10.53
N GLU A 168 12.95 10.31 10.76
CA GLU A 168 13.58 10.55 12.08
C GLU A 168 13.56 12.02 12.49
N VAL A 169 13.68 12.93 11.52
CA VAL A 169 13.87 14.38 11.75
C VAL A 169 12.55 15.14 11.92
N GLN A 170 11.43 14.63 11.41
CA GLN A 170 10.15 15.35 11.43
C GLN A 170 9.36 15.16 12.74
N PRO A 171 8.57 16.17 13.17
CA PRO A 171 7.77 16.09 14.38
C PRO A 171 6.76 14.95 14.30
N THR A 172 6.87 14.08 15.29
CA THR A 172 6.15 12.82 15.50
C THR A 172 4.64 12.96 15.32
N VAL A 173 4.04 12.19 14.40
CA VAL A 173 2.66 11.73 14.59
C VAL A 173 2.73 10.55 15.55
N VAL A 174 2.45 10.79 16.84
CA VAL A 174 2.38 9.73 17.83
C VAL A 174 1.12 8.92 17.53
N LEU A 175 1.29 7.69 17.04
CA LEU A 175 0.16 6.77 16.97
C LEU A 175 -0.07 6.17 18.35
N PRO A 176 -1.31 6.24 18.89
CA PRO A 176 -1.65 5.42 20.04
C PRO A 176 -1.49 3.96 19.63
N PHE A 177 -0.76 3.20 20.44
CA PHE A 177 -0.75 1.75 20.37
C PHE A 177 -2.21 1.28 20.50
N GLU A 178 -2.77 0.64 19.48
CA GLU A 178 -3.85 -0.31 19.72
C GLU A 178 -3.19 -1.50 20.43
N THR A 179 -3.28 -1.51 21.75
CA THR A 179 -3.06 -2.72 22.54
C THR A 179 -4.06 -3.77 22.05
N SER A 180 -3.54 -4.74 21.30
CA SER A 180 -4.21 -6.01 21.03
C SER A 180 -4.80 -6.56 22.32
N GLY A 181 -6.07 -6.97 22.26
CA GLY A 181 -6.90 -7.29 23.40
C GLY A 181 -6.26 -8.17 24.46
N GLU A 182 -6.19 -7.65 25.68
CA GLU A 182 -6.28 -8.45 26.89
C GLU A 182 -7.74 -8.49 27.32
N THR A 183 -8.32 -9.69 27.22
CA THR A 183 -9.61 -10.04 27.78
C THR A 183 -9.57 -9.86 29.30
N THR A 184 -9.98 -8.70 29.80
CA THR A 184 -10.40 -8.59 31.20
C THR A 184 -11.87 -8.99 31.28
N LEU A 185 -12.10 -10.27 31.57
CA LEU A 185 -13.37 -10.74 32.12
C LEU A 185 -13.70 -9.86 33.34
N PRO A 186 -14.93 -9.33 33.47
CA PRO A 186 -15.31 -8.63 34.68
C PRO A 186 -15.33 -9.64 35.82
N LEU A 187 -14.39 -9.49 36.78
CA LEU A 187 -14.51 -10.08 38.10
C LEU A 187 -15.83 -9.59 38.70
N ARG A 188 -16.83 -10.47 38.70
CA ARG A 188 -18.03 -10.33 39.51
C ARG A 188 -17.58 -10.19 40.97
N SER A 189 -17.71 -8.99 41.51
CA SER A 189 -17.63 -8.75 42.94
C SER A 189 -18.73 -9.56 43.64
N LEU A 190 -18.31 -10.52 44.45
CA LEU A 190 -19.16 -11.20 45.43
C LEU A 190 -19.64 -10.14 46.44
N PRO A 191 -20.94 -10.04 46.74
CA PRO A 191 -21.42 -9.14 47.78
C PRO A 191 -21.01 -9.68 49.16
N THR A 192 -20.20 -8.88 49.84
CA THR A 192 -19.83 -9.02 51.25
C THR A 192 -21.10 -9.00 52.10
N THR A 193 -21.51 -10.17 52.61
CA THR A 193 -22.58 -10.24 53.60
C THR A 193 -21.98 -9.95 54.97
N LYS A 194 -22.52 -8.93 55.63
CA LYS A 194 -22.17 -8.47 56.97
C LYS A 194 -22.34 -9.60 57.99
N GLN A 195 -21.35 -9.78 58.85
CA GLN A 195 -21.56 -10.37 60.16
C GLN A 195 -22.41 -9.40 61.00
N THR A 196 -23.55 -9.89 61.46
CA THR A 196 -24.24 -9.41 62.66
C THR A 196 -24.33 -10.61 63.60
N GLY A 197 -23.79 -10.47 64.80
CA GLY A 197 -23.73 -11.53 65.80
C GLY A 197 -25.09 -11.86 66.43
N VAL A 198 -25.21 -13.07 66.95
CA VAL A 198 -25.25 -13.45 68.38
C VAL A 198 -24.62 -14.84 68.48
#